data_AF-A0AAU6FZM0-F1
#
_entry.id   AF-A0AAU6FZM0-F1
#
_cell.length_a   1.000
_cell.length_b   1.000
_cell.length_c   1.000
_cell.angle_alpha   90.00
_cell.angle_beta   90.00
_cell.angle_gamma   90.00
#
_symmetry.space_group_name_H-M   'P 1'
#
loop_
_entity.id
_entity.type
_entity.pdbx_description
1 polymer ?
#
loop_
_entity_poly.entity_id
_entity_poly.type
_entity_poly.pdbx_seq_one_letter_code
_entity_poly.pdbx_strand_id
1 'polypeptide(L)'
;MTSSPASVRVPGTPRIAPLPPSEWPASLRSLLADSHKDGAGRVNLFGTLAHHPVLAHAWLSLARVLTHEGTLGDRRRELVVLRTAHRLGGTFVHERHRTPATEAGLTAEEIRATAAAPDAHPWTDEERTLLETCDLLAAHSTLPDGLWQRLARELDPEQLIELLVLAGQTAAMCTTLGVLRTPSDEAGAVRPHLTVRVDRQRCRSAGRCAGAAPEVFEQSDTDGRVTLLVPEPDQKYAHDVRLAADLCPSGAITLMDAT
;
A
#
# COMPACT_ATOMS: atom_id res chain seq x y z
N MET A 1 12.85 16.43 -19.85
CA MET A 1 12.50 14.99 -19.90
C MET A 1 13.52 14.23 -19.05
N THR A 2 13.17 13.95 -17.80
CA THR A 2 13.97 13.09 -16.91
C THR A 2 13.01 12.15 -16.22
N SER A 3 12.78 10.99 -16.85
CA SER A 3 12.05 9.88 -16.25
C SER A 3 12.89 9.26 -15.14
N SER A 4 12.45 9.43 -13.89
CA SER A 4 13.01 8.71 -12.75
C SER A 4 12.50 7.27 -12.77
N PRO A 5 13.36 6.23 -12.64
CA PRO A 5 12.89 4.86 -12.55
C PRO A 5 12.47 4.61 -11.10
N ALA A 6 11.17 4.67 -10.81
CA ALA A 6 10.67 4.18 -9.54
C ALA A 6 10.79 2.65 -9.54
N SER A 7 11.90 2.14 -9.00
CA SER A 7 12.07 0.72 -8.72
C SER A 7 10.97 0.29 -7.76
N VAL A 8 10.06 -0.56 -8.21
CA VAL A 8 9.13 -1.28 -7.34
C VAL A 8 9.97 -2.15 -6.41
N ARG A 9 10.04 -1.80 -5.12
CA ARG A 9 10.73 -2.62 -4.10
C ARG A 9 9.88 -3.84 -3.78
N VAL A 10 10.42 -5.02 -4.05
CA VAL A 10 9.88 -6.32 -3.60
C VAL A 10 9.91 -6.39 -2.06
N PRO A 11 8.89 -6.92 -1.37
CA PRO A 11 8.87 -7.01 0.09
C PRO A 11 9.97 -7.96 0.57
N GLY A 12 10.97 -7.43 1.26
CA GLY A 12 11.97 -8.25 1.96
C GLY A 12 11.50 -8.62 3.37
N THR A 13 12.15 -9.62 3.99
CA THR A 13 11.92 -10.01 5.39
C THR A 13 11.87 -8.78 6.31
N PRO A 14 10.90 -8.72 7.25
CA PRO A 14 10.82 -7.63 8.23
C PRO A 14 12.15 -7.45 8.96
N ARG A 15 12.62 -6.20 9.07
CA ARG A 15 13.86 -5.90 9.82
C ARG A 15 13.64 -6.01 11.33
N ILE A 16 12.41 -5.76 11.76
CA ILE A 16 11.91 -6.06 13.10
C ILE A 16 10.65 -6.88 12.89
N ALA A 17 10.64 -8.12 13.38
CA ALA A 17 9.46 -8.96 13.31
C ALA A 17 8.34 -8.37 14.19
N PRO A 18 7.11 -8.20 13.67
CA PRO A 18 5.99 -7.75 14.50
C PRO A 18 5.73 -8.73 15.66
N LEU A 19 5.52 -8.20 16.87
CA LEU A 19 5.12 -9.02 18.02
C LEU A 19 3.68 -9.54 17.83
N PRO A 20 3.39 -10.80 18.18
CA PRO A 20 2.02 -11.30 18.18
C PRO A 20 1.17 -10.57 19.24
N PRO A 21 -0.16 -10.46 19.08
CA PRO A 21 -1.03 -9.76 20.03
C PRO A 21 -0.90 -10.22 21.49
N SER A 22 -0.58 -11.49 21.72
CA SER A 22 -0.33 -12.05 23.06
C SER A 22 0.84 -11.38 23.79
N GLU A 23 1.79 -10.83 23.06
CA GLU A 23 3.01 -10.21 23.59
C GLU A 23 2.93 -8.68 23.65
N TRP A 24 1.81 -8.07 23.22
CA TRP A 24 1.67 -6.62 23.27
C TRP A 24 1.64 -6.10 24.71
N PRO A 25 2.39 -5.03 25.05
CA PRO A 25 2.34 -4.42 26.37
C PRO A 25 0.93 -3.95 26.76
N ALA A 26 0.60 -3.99 28.06
CA ALA A 26 -0.73 -3.63 28.55
C ALA A 26 -1.15 -2.20 28.19
N SER A 27 -0.21 -1.25 28.20
CA SER A 27 -0.46 0.15 27.80
C SER A 27 -0.88 0.28 26.34
N LEU A 28 -0.27 -0.51 25.44
CA LEU A 28 -0.63 -0.54 24.03
C LEU A 28 -1.98 -1.23 23.83
N ARG A 29 -2.24 -2.36 24.52
CA ARG A 29 -3.56 -3.02 24.48
C ARG A 29 -4.69 -2.09 24.93
N SER A 30 -4.46 -1.29 25.99
CA SER A 30 -5.44 -0.32 26.48
C SER A 30 -5.72 0.78 25.46
N LEU A 31 -4.68 1.33 24.82
CA LEU A 31 -4.83 2.35 23.77
C LEU A 31 -5.60 1.81 22.55
N LEU A 32 -5.37 0.55 22.21
CA LEU A 32 -5.93 -0.10 21.04
C LEU A 32 -7.30 -0.76 21.29
N ALA A 33 -7.85 -0.68 22.51
CA ALA A 33 -9.10 -1.34 22.87
C ALA A 33 -10.25 -0.99 21.91
N ASP A 34 -10.34 0.28 21.50
CA ASP A 34 -11.35 0.76 20.55
C ASP A 34 -10.91 0.67 19.08
N SER A 35 -9.64 0.32 18.81
CA SER A 35 -9.10 0.34 17.44
C SER A 35 -9.84 -0.60 16.51
N HIS A 36 -10.46 -1.69 17.00
CA HIS A 36 -11.27 -2.60 16.19
C HIS A 36 -12.37 -1.90 15.35
N LYS A 37 -12.84 -0.73 15.80
CA LYS A 37 -13.84 0.09 15.08
C LYS A 37 -13.32 0.65 13.76
N ASP A 38 -12.02 0.90 13.64
CA ASP A 38 -11.45 1.43 12.39
C ASP A 38 -11.09 0.31 11.39
N GLY A 39 -11.59 -0.91 11.61
CA GLY A 39 -11.46 -2.06 10.72
C GLY A 39 -10.26 -2.96 11.01
N ALA A 40 -10.23 -4.11 10.32
CA ALA A 40 -9.13 -5.07 10.42
C ALA A 40 -7.81 -4.51 9.81
N GLY A 41 -6.74 -5.30 9.87
CA GLY A 41 -5.56 -5.04 9.05
C GLY A 41 -4.49 -4.13 9.66
N ARG A 42 -4.31 -4.14 10.99
CA ARG A 42 -3.28 -3.36 11.71
C ARG A 42 -2.45 -4.15 12.73
N VAL A 43 -2.61 -5.46 12.81
CA VAL A 43 -1.88 -6.35 13.73
C VAL A 43 -0.37 -6.21 13.53
N ASN A 44 0.13 -6.19 12.30
CA ASN A 44 1.56 -6.06 12.02
C ASN A 44 2.09 -4.64 12.26
N LEU A 45 1.26 -3.61 12.03
CA LEU A 45 1.57 -2.24 12.43
C LEU A 45 1.75 -2.16 13.95
N PHE A 46 0.74 -2.58 14.70
CA PHE A 46 0.76 -2.53 16.16
C PHE A 46 1.84 -3.44 16.75
N GLY A 47 2.04 -4.63 16.20
CA GLY A 47 3.11 -5.56 16.60
C GLY A 47 4.50 -5.01 16.32
N THR A 48 4.71 -4.25 15.24
CA THR A 48 5.99 -3.56 15.01
C THR A 48 6.22 -2.47 16.05
N LEU A 49 5.21 -1.65 16.33
CA LEU A 49 5.32 -0.54 17.29
C LEU A 49 5.37 -1.01 18.75
N ALA A 50 4.88 -2.22 19.04
CA ALA A 50 4.90 -2.82 20.37
C ALA A 50 6.33 -2.99 20.95
N HIS A 51 7.36 -3.02 20.09
CA HIS A 51 8.77 -2.98 20.51
C HIS A 51 9.16 -1.67 21.23
N HIS A 52 8.40 -0.59 21.08
CA HIS A 52 8.61 0.67 21.78
C HIS A 52 7.27 1.26 22.29
N PRO A 53 6.68 0.71 23.37
CA PRO A 53 5.30 1.01 23.75
C PRO A 53 5.03 2.47 24.14
N VAL A 54 6.00 3.16 24.76
CA VAL A 54 5.84 4.58 25.13
C VAL A 54 5.71 5.48 23.90
N LEU A 55 6.58 5.27 22.90
CA LEU A 55 6.53 6.01 21.64
C LEU A 55 5.30 5.61 20.81
N ALA A 56 4.98 4.33 20.76
CA ALA A 56 3.77 3.84 20.10
C ALA A 56 2.52 4.53 20.64
N HIS A 57 2.44 4.69 21.97
CA HIS A 57 1.31 5.34 22.60
C HIS A 57 1.14 6.80 22.17
N ALA A 58 2.21 7.59 22.24
CA ALA A 58 2.18 8.99 21.80
C ALA A 58 1.86 9.11 20.31
N TRP A 59 2.51 8.28 19.47
CA TRP A 59 2.37 8.37 18.01
C TRP A 59 0.99 7.95 17.51
N LEU A 60 0.43 6.88 18.06
CA LEU A 60 -0.92 6.42 17.72
C LEU A 60 -2.00 7.34 18.31
N SER A 61 -1.74 8.02 19.43
CA SER A 61 -2.66 9.03 19.95
C SER A 61 -2.77 10.24 19.02
N LEU A 62 -1.65 10.70 18.45
CA LEU A 62 -1.66 11.73 17.40
C LEU A 62 -2.43 11.25 16.16
N ALA A 63 -2.16 10.02 15.70
CA ALA A 63 -2.88 9.44 14.57
C ALA A 63 -4.40 9.39 14.82
N ARG A 64 -4.82 8.98 16.02
CA ARG A 64 -6.23 8.92 16.43
C ARG A 64 -6.90 10.30 16.34
N VAL A 65 -6.24 11.36 16.78
CA VAL A 65 -6.77 12.73 16.66
C VAL A 65 -7.00 13.09 15.19
N LEU A 66 -5.99 12.90 14.34
CA LEU A 66 -6.09 13.20 12.91
C LEU A 66 -7.16 12.36 12.17
N THR A 67 -7.47 11.16 12.66
CA THR A 67 -8.47 10.28 12.05
C THR A 67 -9.88 10.51 12.58
N HIS A 68 -10.05 10.77 13.87
CA HIS A 68 -11.38 10.74 14.51
C HIS A 68 -11.87 12.09 15.03
N GLU A 69 -10.94 13.01 15.29
CA GLU A 69 -11.21 14.33 15.85
C GLU A 69 -10.76 15.46 14.90
N GLY A 70 -10.35 15.10 13.67
CA GLY A 70 -9.85 16.03 12.67
C GLY A 70 -10.94 16.91 12.09
N THR A 71 -10.54 18.13 11.76
CA THR A 71 -11.38 19.20 11.19
C THR A 71 -11.21 19.36 9.68
N LEU A 72 -10.19 18.72 9.09
CA LEU A 72 -9.91 18.82 7.65
C LEU A 72 -11.03 18.19 6.81
N GLY A 73 -11.74 17.20 7.37
CA GLY A 73 -12.80 16.44 6.70
C GLY A 73 -12.29 15.18 6.01
N ASP A 74 -13.09 14.12 6.02
CA ASP A 74 -12.68 12.76 5.64
C ASP A 74 -12.11 12.69 4.22
N ARG A 75 -12.82 13.25 3.22
CA ARG A 75 -12.38 13.21 1.82
C ARG A 75 -11.01 13.88 1.62
N ARG A 76 -10.83 15.07 2.21
CA ARG A 76 -9.57 15.85 2.14
C ARG A 76 -8.44 15.11 2.85
N ARG A 77 -8.70 14.53 4.03
CA ARG A 77 -7.74 13.69 4.76
C ARG A 77 -7.24 12.55 3.89
N GLU A 78 -8.13 11.79 3.26
CA GLU A 78 -7.74 10.62 2.47
C GLU A 78 -6.99 10.99 1.18
N LEU A 79 -7.32 12.11 0.53
CA LEU A 79 -6.52 12.64 -0.59
C LEU A 79 -5.08 12.95 -0.17
N VAL A 80 -4.91 13.62 0.97
CA VAL A 80 -3.59 13.97 1.52
C VAL A 80 -2.79 12.73 1.85
N VAL A 81 -3.41 11.76 2.52
CA VAL A 81 -2.75 10.50 2.91
C VAL A 81 -2.34 9.70 1.69
N LEU A 82 -3.26 9.43 0.75
CA LEU A 82 -2.98 8.63 -0.43
C LEU A 82 -1.90 9.26 -1.32
N ARG A 83 -1.97 10.58 -1.54
CA ARG A 83 -0.99 11.28 -2.37
C ARG A 83 0.39 11.29 -1.73
N THR A 84 0.48 11.66 -0.45
CA THR A 84 1.74 11.69 0.29
C THR A 84 2.37 10.29 0.33
N ALA A 85 1.56 9.26 0.62
CA ALA A 85 2.01 7.87 0.62
C ALA A 85 2.55 7.44 -0.75
N HIS A 86 1.85 7.77 -1.84
CA HIS A 86 2.34 7.49 -3.19
C HIS A 86 3.70 8.13 -3.46
N ARG A 87 3.85 9.43 -3.13
CA ARG A 87 5.11 10.17 -3.37
C ARG A 87 6.30 9.62 -2.60
N LEU A 88 6.06 9.03 -1.44
CA LEU A 88 7.09 8.44 -0.59
C LEU A 88 7.24 6.92 -0.75
N GLY A 89 6.52 6.29 -1.70
CA GLY A 89 6.54 4.84 -1.90
C GLY A 89 5.97 4.04 -0.72
N GLY A 90 5.10 4.66 0.08
CA GLY A 90 4.47 4.06 1.27
C GLY A 90 3.33 3.10 0.94
N THR A 91 3.66 1.95 0.35
CA THR A 91 2.67 0.94 -0.08
C THR A 91 1.74 0.49 1.05
N PHE A 92 2.28 0.22 2.24
CA PHE A 92 1.48 -0.15 3.42
C PHE A 92 0.39 0.88 3.72
N VAL A 93 0.76 2.16 3.77
CA VAL A 93 -0.17 3.25 4.08
C VAL A 93 -1.20 3.38 2.96
N HIS A 94 -0.74 3.35 1.71
CA HIS A 94 -1.63 3.44 0.55
C HIS A 94 -2.66 2.30 0.52
N GLU A 95 -2.25 1.05 0.75
CA GLU A 95 -3.15 -0.11 0.83
C GLU A 95 -4.17 0.07 1.95
N ARG A 96 -3.71 0.47 3.14
CA ARG A 96 -4.56 0.60 4.32
C ARG A 96 -5.61 1.68 4.21
N HIS A 97 -5.33 2.73 3.44
CA HIS A 97 -6.21 3.88 3.27
C HIS A 97 -7.17 3.75 2.07
N ARG A 98 -7.14 2.66 1.30
CA ARG A 98 -8.12 2.45 0.21
C ARG A 98 -9.56 2.35 0.72
N THR A 99 -9.78 1.57 1.78
CA THR A 99 -11.12 1.41 2.38
C THR A 99 -11.60 2.71 3.03
N PRO A 100 -10.81 3.37 3.92
CA PRO A 100 -11.16 4.71 4.42
C PRO A 100 -11.44 5.72 3.32
N ALA A 101 -10.67 5.75 2.23
CA ALA A 101 -10.92 6.64 1.10
C ALA A 101 -12.29 6.36 0.44
N THR A 102 -12.66 5.09 0.30
CA THR A 102 -13.96 4.71 -0.26
C THR A 102 -15.09 5.13 0.68
N GLU A 103 -14.93 4.93 1.98
CA GLU A 103 -15.88 5.35 3.01
C GLU A 103 -16.02 6.87 3.08
N ALA A 104 -14.94 7.60 2.81
CA ALA A 104 -14.90 9.06 2.67
C ALA A 104 -15.49 9.57 1.34
N GLY A 105 -16.01 8.67 0.49
CA GLY A 105 -16.69 9.01 -0.76
C GLY A 105 -15.76 9.17 -1.96
N LEU A 106 -14.49 8.75 -1.90
CA LEU A 106 -13.65 8.67 -3.09
C LEU A 106 -14.03 7.46 -3.95
N THR A 107 -14.11 7.67 -5.25
CA THR A 107 -14.31 6.58 -6.21
C THR A 107 -13.03 5.75 -6.41
N ALA A 108 -13.18 4.52 -6.91
CA ALA A 108 -12.02 3.70 -7.26
C ALA A 108 -11.13 4.34 -8.33
N GLU A 109 -11.69 5.21 -9.19
CA GLU A 109 -10.93 5.99 -10.17
C GLU A 109 -10.10 7.08 -9.49
N GLU A 110 -10.72 7.86 -8.61
CA GLU A 110 -10.05 8.92 -7.83
C GLU A 110 -8.89 8.33 -7.00
N ILE A 111 -9.12 7.22 -6.30
CA ILE A 111 -8.08 6.51 -5.53
C ILE A 111 -6.92 6.04 -6.43
N ARG A 112 -7.17 5.68 -7.69
CA ARG A 112 -6.07 5.37 -8.63
C ARG A 112 -5.38 6.65 -9.10
N ALA A 113 -6.15 7.71 -9.33
CA ALA A 113 -5.65 8.98 -9.82
C ALA A 113 -4.73 9.70 -8.81
N THR A 114 -4.87 9.47 -7.50
CA THR A 114 -3.92 9.98 -6.49
C THR A 114 -2.49 9.47 -6.70
N ALA A 115 -2.33 8.35 -7.41
CA ALA A 115 -1.03 7.77 -7.78
C ALA A 115 -0.57 8.13 -9.21
N ALA A 116 -1.28 9.03 -9.91
CA ALA A 116 -0.96 9.49 -11.26
C ALA A 116 -0.44 10.94 -11.26
N ALA A 117 -0.16 11.51 -12.43
CA ALA A 117 0.03 12.95 -12.55
C ALA A 117 -1.28 13.67 -12.13
N PRO A 118 -1.24 14.78 -11.37
CA PRO A 118 -2.46 15.49 -10.96
C PRO A 118 -3.37 15.90 -12.13
N ASP A 119 -2.81 16.15 -13.31
CA ASP A 119 -3.56 16.49 -14.53
C ASP A 119 -4.29 15.30 -15.17
N ALA A 120 -4.05 14.06 -14.71
CA ALA A 120 -4.65 12.86 -15.28
C ALA A 120 -6.11 12.64 -14.86
N HIS A 121 -6.64 13.45 -13.94
CA HIS A 121 -8.03 13.39 -13.48
C HIS A 121 -8.55 14.83 -13.27
N PRO A 122 -9.84 15.11 -13.55
CA PRO A 122 -10.43 16.44 -13.40
C PRO A 122 -10.75 16.77 -11.93
N TRP A 123 -9.72 16.84 -11.09
CA TRP A 123 -9.85 17.31 -9.71
C TRP A 123 -10.43 18.73 -9.66
N THR A 124 -11.21 19.02 -8.61
CA THR A 124 -11.56 20.39 -8.27
C THR A 124 -10.31 21.23 -7.98
N ASP A 125 -10.42 22.55 -8.07
CA ASP A 125 -9.28 23.45 -7.81
C ASP A 125 -8.73 23.29 -6.38
N GLU A 126 -9.62 23.01 -5.43
CA GLU A 126 -9.29 22.74 -4.04
C GLU A 126 -8.49 21.44 -3.90
N GLU A 127 -9.00 20.33 -4.44
CA GLU A 127 -8.32 19.02 -4.37
C GLU A 127 -6.97 19.04 -5.09
N ARG A 128 -6.90 19.70 -6.25
CA ARG A 128 -5.64 19.91 -6.97
C ARG A 128 -4.61 20.66 -6.11
N THR A 129 -5.06 21.69 -5.39
CA THR A 129 -4.23 22.47 -4.47
C THR A 129 -3.71 21.59 -3.32
N LEU A 130 -4.54 20.69 -2.78
CA LEU A 130 -4.11 19.71 -1.77
C LEU A 130 -3.08 18.72 -2.31
N LEU A 131 -3.30 18.17 -3.51
CA LEU A 131 -2.38 17.22 -4.14
C LEU A 131 -1.02 17.85 -4.47
N GLU A 132 -1.01 19.07 -5.00
CA GLU A 132 0.21 19.87 -5.26
C GLU A 132 0.98 20.13 -3.95
N THR A 133 0.27 20.47 -2.88
CA THR A 133 0.85 20.67 -1.55
C THR A 133 1.53 19.39 -1.05
N CYS A 134 0.87 18.23 -1.18
CA CYS A 134 1.45 16.94 -0.81
C CYS A 134 2.73 16.62 -1.61
N ASP A 135 2.75 16.95 -2.90
CA ASP A 135 3.92 16.74 -3.77
C ASP A 135 5.14 17.55 -3.31
N LEU A 136 4.92 18.82 -2.96
CA LEU A 136 5.98 19.71 -2.48
C LEU A 136 6.49 19.30 -1.10
N LEU A 137 5.59 18.98 -0.17
CA LEU A 137 5.96 18.55 1.19
C LEU A 137 6.73 17.22 1.16
N ALA A 138 6.29 16.26 0.34
CA ALA A 138 7.00 14.98 0.16
C ALA A 138 8.37 15.15 -0.51
N ALA A 139 8.57 16.23 -1.27
CA ALA A 139 9.86 16.59 -1.84
C ALA A 139 10.76 17.41 -0.86
N HIS A 140 10.30 17.64 0.38
CA HIS A 140 10.95 18.52 1.35
C HIS A 140 11.16 19.96 0.84
N SER A 141 10.25 20.43 -0.02
CA SER A 141 10.27 21.78 -0.57
C SER A 141 9.49 22.77 0.29
N THR A 142 9.75 24.06 0.10
CA THR A 142 8.92 25.15 0.62
C THR A 142 7.61 25.26 -0.16
N LEU A 143 6.53 25.66 0.49
CA LEU A 143 5.28 26.03 -0.19
C LEU A 143 5.38 27.46 -0.73
N PRO A 144 5.22 27.69 -2.05
CA PRO A 144 5.19 29.04 -2.61
C PRO A 144 4.03 29.86 -2.04
N ASP A 145 4.22 31.17 -1.85
CA ASP A 145 3.19 32.07 -1.31
C ASP A 145 1.86 32.01 -2.07
N GLY A 146 1.92 31.88 -3.40
CA GLY A 146 0.72 31.74 -4.23
C GLY A 146 -0.06 30.45 -3.98
N LEU A 147 0.61 29.35 -3.60
CA LEU A 147 -0.05 28.10 -3.21
C LEU A 147 -0.64 28.22 -1.80
N TRP A 148 0.13 28.81 -0.86
CA TRP A 148 -0.35 29.10 0.49
C TRP A 148 -1.62 29.97 0.48
N GLN A 149 -1.66 31.02 -0.34
CA GLN A 149 -2.83 31.88 -0.48
C GLN A 149 -4.06 31.16 -1.03
N ARG A 150 -3.89 30.13 -1.88
CA ARG A 150 -5.02 29.31 -2.33
C ARG A 150 -5.54 28.43 -1.20
N LEU A 151 -4.64 27.74 -0.48
CA LEU A 151 -5.03 26.95 0.69
C LEU A 151 -5.77 27.81 1.73
N ALA A 152 -5.24 28.98 2.06
CA ALA A 152 -5.82 29.87 3.08
C ALA A 152 -7.13 30.57 2.66
N ARG A 153 -7.59 30.40 1.41
CA ARG A 153 -8.94 30.81 0.99
C ARG A 153 -9.98 29.74 1.24
N GLU A 154 -9.57 28.47 1.23
CA GLU A 154 -10.46 27.31 1.31
C GLU A 154 -10.45 26.64 2.69
N LEU A 155 -9.37 26.84 3.46
CA LEU A 155 -9.12 26.20 4.75
C LEU A 155 -8.89 27.24 5.85
N ASP A 156 -9.52 27.01 7.00
CA ASP A 156 -9.30 27.80 8.20
C ASP A 156 -7.96 27.45 8.87
N PRO A 157 -7.42 28.30 9.77
CA PRO A 157 -6.11 28.08 10.40
C PRO A 157 -5.93 26.71 11.07
N GLU A 158 -6.99 26.17 11.69
CA GLU A 158 -6.96 24.84 12.30
C GLU A 158 -6.74 23.74 11.25
N GLN A 159 -7.46 23.81 10.13
CA GLN A 159 -7.34 22.87 9.01
C GLN A 159 -6.00 22.99 8.28
N LEU A 160 -5.44 24.20 8.16
CA LEU A 160 -4.11 24.42 7.59
C LEU A 160 -3.02 23.74 8.44
N ILE A 161 -3.10 23.88 9.76
CA ILE A 161 -2.18 23.20 10.68
C ILE A 161 -2.36 21.68 10.56
N GLU A 162 -3.62 21.21 10.58
CA GLU A 162 -3.93 19.79 10.46
C GLU A 162 -3.42 19.18 9.15
N LEU A 163 -3.58 19.87 8.02
CA LEU A 163 -3.05 19.45 6.71
C LEU A 163 -1.53 19.20 6.78
N LEU A 164 -0.77 20.13 7.35
CA LEU A 164 0.69 20.03 7.45
C LEU A 164 1.11 18.90 8.40
N VAL A 165 0.44 18.80 9.55
CA VAL A 165 0.69 17.74 10.54
C VAL A 165 0.32 16.37 9.96
N LEU A 166 -0.78 16.25 9.23
CA LEU A 166 -1.22 15.03 8.56
C LEU A 166 -0.22 14.59 7.50
N ALA A 167 0.23 15.48 6.62
CA ALA A 167 1.24 15.15 5.61
C ALA A 167 2.56 14.69 6.27
N GLY A 168 3.00 15.38 7.33
CA GLY A 168 4.17 14.99 8.11
C GLY A 168 4.02 13.63 8.80
N GLN A 169 2.85 13.37 9.39
CA GLN A 169 2.50 12.11 10.02
C GLN A 169 2.49 10.95 9.01
N THR A 170 1.89 11.15 7.83
CA THR A 170 1.91 10.19 6.74
C THR A 170 3.34 9.90 6.30
N ALA A 171 4.19 10.93 6.18
CA ALA A 171 5.59 10.77 5.82
C ALA A 171 6.39 9.98 6.87
N ALA A 172 6.19 10.27 8.16
CA ALA A 172 6.79 9.53 9.26
C ALA A 172 6.38 8.05 9.22
N MET A 173 5.10 7.76 8.93
CA MET A 173 4.60 6.39 8.84
C MET A 173 5.17 5.65 7.63
N CYS A 174 5.17 6.28 6.44
CA CYS A 174 5.76 5.70 5.23
C CYS A 174 7.24 5.37 5.42
N THR A 175 8.00 6.32 5.98
CA THR A 175 9.43 6.15 6.24
C THR A 175 9.67 5.02 7.22
N THR A 176 8.99 5.04 8.37
CA THR A 176 9.20 4.04 9.43
C THR A 176 8.82 2.64 8.96
N LEU A 177 7.61 2.46 8.44
CA LEU A 177 7.12 1.14 8.03
C LEU A 177 7.88 0.61 6.81
N GLY A 178 8.24 1.49 5.87
CA GLY A 178 9.05 1.11 4.70
C GLY A 178 10.48 0.71 5.09
N VAL A 179 11.12 1.43 6.01
CA VAL A 179 12.46 1.11 6.51
C VAL A 179 12.42 -0.17 7.34
N LEU A 180 11.43 -0.35 8.21
CA LEU A 180 11.29 -1.57 9.02
C LEU A 180 10.81 -2.77 8.20
N ARG A 181 10.31 -2.54 6.98
CA ARG A 181 9.65 -3.54 6.13
C ARG A 181 8.51 -4.22 6.87
N THR A 182 7.71 -3.40 7.55
CA THR A 182 6.51 -3.88 8.25
C THR A 182 5.56 -4.50 7.22
N PRO A 183 5.18 -5.78 7.38
CA PRO A 183 4.29 -6.42 6.43
C PRO A 183 2.87 -5.85 6.59
N SER A 184 2.16 -5.64 5.48
CA SER A 184 0.71 -5.45 5.51
C SER A 184 0.07 -6.67 6.18
N ASP A 185 -1.01 -6.48 6.93
CA ASP A 185 -1.74 -7.61 7.53
C ASP A 185 -2.28 -8.57 6.45
N GLU A 186 -2.58 -8.06 5.26
CA GLU A 186 -2.94 -8.86 4.10
C GLU A 186 -1.79 -9.69 3.52
N ALA A 187 -0.53 -9.41 3.89
CA ALA A 187 0.58 -10.31 3.58
C ALA A 187 0.52 -11.60 4.43
N GLY A 188 -0.37 -11.64 5.45
CA GLY A 188 -0.70 -12.83 6.25
C GLY A 188 -2.18 -13.22 6.22
N ALA A 189 -3.07 -12.44 5.60
CA ALA A 189 -4.44 -12.88 5.32
C ALA A 189 -4.39 -13.79 4.07
N VAL A 190 -4.77 -15.04 4.25
CA VAL A 190 -5.00 -16.00 3.16
C VAL A 190 -5.89 -15.33 2.12
N ARG A 191 -5.29 -14.85 1.03
CA ARG A 191 -6.03 -14.65 -0.21
C ARG A 191 -6.38 -16.05 -0.71
N PRO A 192 -7.55 -16.25 -1.35
CA PRO A 192 -7.91 -17.54 -1.90
C PRO A 192 -6.71 -18.09 -2.68
N HIS A 193 -6.33 -19.34 -2.36
CA HIS A 193 -5.16 -19.98 -2.94
C HIS A 193 -5.22 -19.85 -4.47
N LEU A 194 -4.12 -19.44 -5.10
CA LEU A 194 -4.08 -19.37 -6.56
C LEU A 194 -4.01 -20.81 -7.07
N THR A 195 -5.02 -21.31 -7.78
CA THR A 195 -4.91 -22.61 -8.45
C THR A 195 -4.39 -22.39 -9.87
N VAL A 196 -3.24 -23.00 -10.17
CA VAL A 196 -2.61 -22.98 -11.47
C VAL A 196 -3.00 -24.24 -12.23
N ARG A 197 -3.45 -24.09 -13.48
CA ARG A 197 -3.61 -25.19 -14.42
C ARG A 197 -2.80 -24.95 -15.66
N VAL A 198 -2.26 -26.03 -16.22
CA VAL A 198 -1.47 -25.97 -17.43
C VAL A 198 -1.97 -26.98 -18.46
N ASP A 199 -2.35 -26.48 -19.63
CA ASP A 199 -2.66 -27.30 -20.79
C ASP A 199 -1.37 -27.60 -21.57
N ARG A 200 -0.80 -28.78 -21.32
CA ARG A 200 0.42 -29.25 -22.01
C ARG A 200 0.21 -29.47 -23.52
N GLN A 201 -1.02 -29.62 -24.02
CA GLN A 201 -1.27 -29.74 -25.45
C GLN A 201 -1.17 -28.38 -26.16
N ARG A 202 -1.52 -27.29 -25.46
CA ARG A 202 -1.36 -25.92 -25.96
C ARG A 202 0.04 -25.35 -25.74
N CYS A 203 0.88 -25.99 -24.93
CA CYS A 203 2.24 -25.53 -24.68
C CYS A 203 3.09 -25.55 -25.96
N ARG A 204 3.75 -24.42 -26.26
CA ARG A 204 4.68 -24.27 -27.40
C ARG A 204 6.16 -24.24 -26.99
N SER A 205 6.48 -24.78 -25.82
CA SER A 205 7.87 -24.98 -25.33
C SER A 205 8.72 -23.72 -25.28
N ALA A 206 8.11 -22.56 -24.98
CA ALA A 206 8.80 -21.27 -24.97
C ALA A 206 9.65 -21.01 -23.70
N GLY A 207 9.53 -21.84 -22.65
CA GLY A 207 10.33 -21.76 -21.41
C GLY A 207 10.10 -20.55 -20.50
N ARG A 208 9.32 -19.55 -20.93
CA ARG A 208 9.14 -18.28 -20.19
C ARG A 208 8.53 -18.42 -18.80
N CYS A 209 7.68 -19.43 -18.60
CA CYS A 209 7.07 -19.70 -17.29
C CYS A 209 8.09 -20.22 -16.27
N ALA A 210 8.94 -21.17 -16.67
CA ALA A 210 10.00 -21.69 -15.81
C ALA A 210 11.06 -20.61 -15.50
N GLY A 211 11.31 -19.68 -16.43
CA GLY A 211 12.18 -18.54 -16.16
C GLY A 211 11.55 -17.47 -15.24
N ALA A 212 10.23 -17.29 -15.31
CA ALA A 212 9.52 -16.29 -14.51
C ALA A 212 9.21 -16.76 -13.08
N ALA A 213 8.91 -18.05 -12.90
CA ALA A 213 8.56 -18.65 -11.61
C ALA A 213 9.12 -20.09 -11.51
N PRO A 214 10.45 -20.26 -11.36
CA PRO A 214 11.11 -21.58 -11.36
C PRO A 214 10.69 -22.47 -10.18
N GLU A 215 10.19 -21.89 -9.10
CA GLU A 215 9.66 -22.61 -7.95
C GLU A 215 8.28 -23.25 -8.22
N VAL A 216 7.60 -22.85 -9.30
CA VAL A 216 6.24 -23.29 -9.63
C VAL A 216 6.20 -24.04 -10.97
N PHE A 217 7.05 -23.68 -11.92
CA PHE A 217 7.12 -24.28 -13.24
C PHE A 217 8.53 -24.76 -13.55
N GLU A 218 8.62 -25.92 -14.19
CA GLU A 218 9.85 -26.44 -14.77
C GLU A 218 9.65 -26.62 -16.28
N GLN A 219 10.74 -26.53 -17.04
CA GLN A 219 10.73 -26.94 -18.44
C GLN A 219 11.27 -28.36 -18.53
N SER A 220 10.47 -29.29 -19.06
CA SER A 220 10.89 -30.69 -19.20
C SER A 220 12.05 -30.82 -20.17
N ASP A 221 13.12 -31.48 -19.73
CA ASP A 221 14.27 -31.81 -20.59
C ASP A 221 13.94 -32.85 -21.68
N THR A 222 12.81 -33.55 -21.56
CA THR A 222 12.40 -34.61 -22.49
C THR A 222 11.65 -34.06 -23.71
N ASP A 223 10.66 -33.19 -23.50
CA ASP A 223 9.78 -32.68 -24.56
C ASP A 223 9.78 -31.14 -24.68
N GLY A 224 10.57 -30.46 -23.85
CA GLY A 224 10.65 -29.00 -23.78
C GLY A 224 9.37 -28.33 -23.28
N ARG A 225 8.32 -29.08 -22.94
CA ARG A 225 7.04 -28.54 -22.48
C ARG A 225 7.09 -28.28 -20.98
N VAL A 226 6.25 -27.36 -20.55
CA VAL A 226 6.12 -26.98 -19.14
C VAL A 226 5.60 -28.13 -18.29
N THR A 227 6.28 -28.38 -17.18
CA THR A 227 5.84 -29.19 -16.04
C THR A 227 5.40 -28.23 -14.93
N LEU A 228 4.18 -28.40 -14.45
CA LEU A 228 3.69 -27.67 -13.28
C LEU A 228 4.16 -28.42 -12.03
N LEU A 229 5.02 -27.79 -11.23
CA LEU A 229 5.58 -28.38 -10.01
C LEU A 229 4.63 -28.20 -8.82
N VAL A 230 4.02 -27.01 -8.71
CA VAL A 230 3.18 -26.63 -7.57
C VAL A 230 1.84 -26.10 -8.09
N PRO A 231 0.78 -26.93 -8.13
CA PRO A 231 -0.53 -26.50 -8.64
C PRO A 231 -1.22 -25.44 -7.78
N GLU A 232 -0.88 -25.38 -6.50
CA GLU A 232 -1.41 -24.40 -5.54
C GLU A 232 -0.22 -23.72 -4.83
N PRO A 233 0.47 -22.80 -5.50
CA PRO A 233 1.66 -22.17 -4.94
C PRO A 233 1.33 -21.24 -3.77
N ASP A 234 2.27 -21.13 -2.83
CA ASP A 234 2.20 -20.15 -1.75
C ASP A 234 1.94 -18.74 -2.31
N GLN A 235 1.19 -17.93 -1.55
CA GLN A 235 0.82 -16.56 -1.93
C GLN A 235 2.03 -15.68 -2.29
N LYS A 236 3.21 -15.95 -1.71
CA LYS A 236 4.44 -15.22 -2.02
C LYS A 236 4.86 -15.31 -3.49
N TYR A 237 4.45 -16.37 -4.20
CA TYR A 237 4.73 -16.58 -5.63
C TYR A 237 3.64 -16.02 -6.56
N ALA A 238 2.56 -15.43 -6.02
CA ALA A 238 1.40 -15.04 -6.83
C ALA A 238 1.73 -14.00 -7.91
N HIS A 239 2.70 -13.11 -7.68
CA HIS A 239 3.14 -12.14 -8.68
C HIS A 239 3.84 -12.85 -9.85
N ASP A 240 4.83 -13.68 -9.55
CA ASP A 240 5.65 -14.38 -10.54
C ASP A 240 4.81 -15.38 -11.36
N VAL A 241 3.83 -16.01 -10.74
CA VAL A 241 2.88 -16.91 -11.42
C VAL A 241 1.93 -16.16 -12.37
N ARG A 242 1.46 -14.95 -12.00
CA ARG A 242 0.68 -14.10 -12.91
C ARG A 242 1.52 -13.64 -14.11
N LEU A 243 2.76 -13.22 -13.84
CA LEU A 243 3.72 -12.88 -14.89
C LEU A 243 4.00 -14.07 -15.83
N ALA A 244 4.17 -15.28 -15.28
CA ALA A 244 4.36 -16.50 -16.08
C ALA A 244 3.17 -16.79 -17.02
N ALA A 245 1.94 -16.57 -16.54
CA ALA A 245 0.74 -16.72 -17.36
C ALA A 245 0.68 -15.67 -18.50
N ASP A 246 0.97 -14.41 -18.20
CA ASP A 246 0.99 -13.32 -19.18
C ASP A 246 2.08 -13.51 -20.25
N LEU A 247 3.23 -14.06 -19.86
CA LEU A 247 4.33 -14.34 -20.77
C LEU A 247 4.10 -15.58 -21.65
N CYS A 248 3.06 -16.38 -21.38
CA CYS A 248 2.75 -17.60 -22.11
C CYS A 248 2.17 -17.30 -23.50
N PRO A 249 2.94 -17.49 -24.59
CA PRO A 249 2.52 -17.05 -25.92
C PRO A 249 1.35 -17.83 -26.51
N SER A 250 1.01 -19.00 -25.94
CA SER A 250 -0.11 -19.83 -26.37
C SER A 250 -1.31 -19.82 -25.41
N GLY A 251 -1.22 -19.07 -24.30
CA GLY A 251 -2.23 -19.06 -23.26
C GLY A 251 -2.47 -20.44 -22.66
N ALA A 252 -1.41 -21.22 -22.45
CA ALA A 252 -1.48 -22.58 -21.90
C ALA A 252 -1.63 -22.61 -20.37
N ILE A 253 -1.48 -21.47 -19.69
CA ILE A 253 -1.54 -21.35 -18.23
C ILE A 253 -2.84 -20.64 -17.87
N THR A 254 -3.66 -21.27 -17.03
CA THR A 254 -4.90 -20.70 -16.50
C THR A 254 -4.74 -20.51 -15.00
N LEU A 255 -5.13 -19.34 -14.52
CA LEU A 255 -5.15 -19.00 -13.10
C LEU A 255 -6.60 -18.92 -12.64
N MET A 256 -6.90 -19.56 -11.52
CA MET A 256 -8.21 -19.53 -10.87
C MET A 256 -8.01 -19.08 -9.43
N ASP A 257 -8.94 -18.28 -8.93
CA ASP A 257 -9.04 -18.03 -7.50
C ASP A 257 -9.62 -19.32 -6.88
N ALA A 258 -8.94 -19.92 -5.89
CA ALA A 258 -9.50 -21.06 -5.16
C ALA A 258 -10.71 -20.60 -4.36
N THR A 259 -11.81 -21.34 -4.47
CA THR A 259 -12.98 -21.18 -3.60
C THR A 259 -12.67 -21.55 -2.16
#